data_AF-A0A3D1TAR5-F1
#
_entry.id   AF-A0A3D1TAR5-F1
#
_cell.length_a   1.000
_cell.length_b   1.000
_cell.length_c   1.000
_cell.angle_alpha   90.00
_cell.angle_beta   90.00
_cell.angle_gamma   90.00
#
_symmetry.space_group_name_H-M   'P 1'
#
loop_
_entity.id
_entity.type
_entity.pdbx_description
1 polymer ?
#
loop_
_entity_poly.entity_id
_entity_poly.type
_entity_poly.pdbx_seq_one_letter_code
_entity_poly.pdbx_strand_id
1 'polypeptide(L)' 'ASWCGPCRMIAPVIDEIAEELDGKLKIGKVDVDSNQQLASEFSVRSIP' A
#
# COMPACT_ATOMS: atom_id res chain seq x y z
N ALA A 1 7.13 1.39 -3.47
CA ALA A 1 8.08 0.89 -4.47
C ALA A 1 7.73 1.48 -5.84
N SER A 2 8.55 2.41 -6.32
CA SER A 2 8.31 3.14 -7.59
C SER A 2 8.31 2.22 -8.82
N TRP A 3 9.00 1.09 -8.73
CA TRP A 3 9.16 0.10 -9.81
C TRP A 3 8.01 -0.90 -9.92
N CYS A 4 7.15 -1.00 -8.90
CA CYS A 4 6.07 -2.00 -8.86
C CYS A 4 4.92 -1.65 -9.81
N GLY A 5 4.87 -2.32 -10.97
CA GLY A 5 3.77 -2.20 -11.94
C GLY A 5 2.38 -2.50 -11.35
N PRO A 6 2.18 -3.65 -10.69
CA PRO A 6 0.91 -4.00 -10.03
C PRO A 6 0.44 -2.95 -9.02
N CYS A 7 1.34 -2.41 -8.20
CA CYS A 7 1.03 -1.37 -7.21
C CYS A 7 0.48 -0.11 -7.87
N ARG A 8 1.05 0.30 -9.02
CA ARG A 8 0.55 1.48 -9.76
C ARG A 8 -0.82 1.23 -10.39
N MET A 9 -1.09 0.00 -10.84
CA MET A 9 -2.38 -0.34 -11.44
C MET A 9 -3.52 -0.33 -10.42
N ILE A 10 -3.28 -0.82 -9.21
CA ILE A 10 -4.32 -0.89 -8.16
C ILE A 10 -4.46 0.41 -7.36
N ALA A 11 -3.43 1.26 -7.34
CA ALA A 11 -3.40 2.47 -6.53
C ALA A 11 -4.66 3.36 -6.65
N PRO A 12 -5.20 3.68 -7.85
CA PRO A 12 -6.39 4.51 -7.98
C PRO A 12 -7.62 3.88 -7.30
N VAL A 13 -7.79 2.57 -7.43
CA VAL A 13 -8.91 1.83 -6.82
C VAL A 13 -8.79 1.85 -5.29
N ILE A 14 -7.58 1.72 -4.75
CA ILE A 14 -7.36 1.84 -3.29
C ILE A 14 -7.65 3.26 -2.81
N ASP A 15 -7.30 4.28 -3.59
CA ASP A 15 -7.56 5.67 -3.26
C ASP A 15 -9.07 5.96 -3.25
N GLU A 16 -9.84 5.44 -4.22
CA GLU A 16 -11.31 5.52 -4.23
C GLU A 16 -11.94 4.83 -3.00
N ILE A 17 -11.48 3.62 -2.64
CA ILE A 17 -11.98 2.90 -1.46
C ILE A 17 -11.64 3.66 -0.17
N ALA A 18 -10.48 4.31 -0.11
CA ALA A 18 -10.07 5.12 1.03
C ALA A 18 -11.02 6.30 1.25
N GLU A 19 -11.48 6.95 0.17
CA GLU A 19 -12.47 8.02 0.23
C GLU A 19 -13.86 7.49 0.65
N GLU A 20 -14.32 6.38 0.06
CA GLU A 20 -15.64 5.80 0.37
C GLU A 20 -15.76 5.31 1.82
N LEU A 21 -14.64 4.86 2.41
CA LEU A 21 -14.59 4.29 3.75
C LEU A 21 -14.00 5.25 4.78
N ASP A 22 -13.85 6.54 4.44
CA ASP A 22 -13.36 7.54 5.37
C ASP A 22 -14.22 7.60 6.65
N GLY A 23 -13.55 7.74 7.79
CA GLY A 23 -14.16 7.64 9.12
C GLY A 23 -14.63 6.24 9.54
N LYS A 24 -14.68 5.25 8.64
CA LYS A 24 -15.03 3.85 8.97
C LYS A 24 -13.79 2.97 9.06
N LEU A 25 -12.86 3.11 8.12
CA LEU A 25 -11.60 2.36 8.08
C LEU A 25 -10.43 3.30 7.79
N LYS A 26 -9.26 2.97 8.35
CA LYS A 26 -8.00 3.64 7.99
C LYS A 26 -7.33 2.83 6.90
N ILE A 27 -7.15 3.44 5.74
CA ILE A 27 -6.45 2.85 4.60
C ILE A 27 -5.14 3.62 4.40
N GLY A 28 -4.04 2.89 4.21
CA GLY A 28 -2.71 3.45 4.10
C GLY A 28 -1.87 2.71 3.07
N LYS A 29 -0.95 3.44 2.44
CA LYS A 29 0.00 2.92 1.44
C LYS A 29 1.41 3.00 2.03
N VAL A 30 2.15 1.90 1.96
CA VAL A 30 3.51 1.81 2.50
C VAL A 30 4.48 1.55 1.37
N ASP A 31 5.53 2.36 1.29
CA ASP A 31 6.65 2.10 0.39
C ASP A 31 7.66 1.16 1.05
N VAL A 32 7.74 -0.09 0.59
CA VAL A 32 8.68 -1.08 1.12
C VAL A 32 10.16 -0.73 0.90
N ASP A 33 10.50 0.07 -0.12
CA ASP A 33 11.89 0.47 -0.38
C ASP A 33 12.37 1.47 0.69
N SER A 34 11.47 2.37 1.10
CA SER A 34 11.72 3.37 2.14
C SER A 34 11.49 2.84 3.57
N ASN A 35 10.73 1.74 3.72
CA ASN A 35 10.30 1.19 5.01
C ASN A 35 10.71 -0.28 5.18
N GLN A 36 11.98 -0.62 4.89
CA GLN A 36 12.46 -2.00 4.89
C GLN A 36 12.31 -2.71 6.25
N GLN A 37 12.53 -1.99 7.36
CA GLN A 37 12.38 -2.56 8.70
C GLN A 37 10.93 -2.92 9.00
N LEU A 38 9.98 -2.04 8.64
CA LEU A 38 8.55 -2.28 8.77
C LEU A 38 8.10 -3.45 7.87
N ALA A 39 8.59 -3.50 6.63
CA ALA A 39 8.31 -4.60 5.72
C ALA A 39 8.80 -5.95 6.27
N SER A 40 9.97 -5.97 6.91
CA SER A 40 10.51 -7.15 7.59
C SER A 40 9.68 -7.55 8.82
N GLU A 41 9.31 -6.58 9.66
CA GLU A 41 8.47 -6.79 10.85
C GLU A 41 7.13 -7.45 10.49
N PHE A 42 6.49 -6.97 9.40
CA PHE A 42 5.24 -7.53 8.90
C PHE A 42 5.44 -8.73 7.95
N SER A 43 6.67 -9.23 7.79
CA SER A 43 7.01 -10.37 6.93
C SER A 43 6.46 -10.25 5.50
N VAL A 44 6.53 -9.05 4.92
CA VAL A 44 6.10 -8.77 3.55
C VAL A 44 7.02 -9.50 2.56
N ARG A 45 6.50 -10.52 1.86
CA ARG A 45 7.26 -11.36 0.91
C ARG A 45 7.09 -10.96 -0.55
N SER A 46 6.01 -10.25 -0.85
CA SER A 46 5.63 -9.82 -2.20
C SER A 46 4.72 -8.60 -2.10
N ILE A 47 4.67 -7.82 -3.18
CA ILE A 47 3.80 -6.65 -3.39
C ILE A 47 2.95 -6.88 -4.67
N PRO A 48 1.80 -6.21 -4.87
CA PRO A 48 1.30 -5.00 -4.22
C PRO A 48 0.89 -5.17 -2.76
#